data_AF-A0A514ZRQ4-F1
#
_entry.id   AF-A0A514ZRQ4-F1
#
_cell.length_a   1.000
_cell.length_b   1.000
_cell.length_c   1.000
_cell.angle_alpha   90.00
_cell.angle_beta   90.00
_cell.angle_gamma   90.00
#
_symmetry.space_group_name_H-M   'P 1'
#
loop_
_entity.id
_entity.type
_entity.pdbx_description
1 polymer ?
#
loop_
_entity_poly.entity_id
_entity_poly.type
_entity_poly.pdbx_seq_one_letter_code
_entity_poly.pdbx_strand_id
1 'polypeptide(L)'
;MERYLSFLLIFIAWTAAAQIRNPANKAIYLEDISWTKARELLTPNAVVVIPLGAGSKEHGPHLPLATDYQQAEGYAKEIALQRNVLIAPIVSYGFYPAFLKYPGSTSINFETATATVVQIVRSLASYGPRRFYIVNIGVSTTPTLLMAAKTLADEGILLYYSRYDRQGFVQAEQPFRTRAYSGHADELESSNLLNLRPDLVDMSKAVNDSSMKGKSGGITPVMVAGGNLNTSGINGYAALATKEKGRKGMAAFAKELIREIDSVSTCTLPKAIDRTALYESYIGTYVDKAGTELVISQKGNRLFFLWNKIDTSNFFHLYQDAPDYFSSMNLNVLFVRNDLGQVTKAWCQFRGASFWVTKSN
;
A
#
# COMPACT_ATOMS: atom_id res chain seq x y z
N MET A 1 14.51 -57.02 0.96
CA MET A 1 13.37 -56.54 1.77
C MET A 1 13.70 -55.12 2.18
N GLU A 2 13.27 -54.17 1.36
CA GLU A 2 13.55 -52.74 1.49
C GLU A 2 12.87 -52.17 2.73
N ARG A 3 13.57 -51.32 3.49
CA ARG A 3 12.94 -50.33 4.36
C ARG A 3 13.71 -49.03 4.29
N TYR A 4 13.25 -48.17 3.39
CA TYR A 4 13.55 -46.74 3.37
C TYR A 4 12.96 -46.10 4.63
N LEU A 5 13.82 -45.59 5.53
CA LEU A 5 13.42 -44.67 6.59
C LEU A 5 13.36 -43.27 5.96
N SER A 6 12.18 -42.87 5.47
CA SER A 6 11.92 -41.50 5.07
C SER A 6 11.78 -40.64 6.33
N PHE A 7 12.82 -39.89 6.69
CA PHE A 7 12.71 -38.82 7.67
C PHE A 7 11.86 -37.70 7.09
N LEU A 8 10.63 -37.59 7.56
CA LEU A 8 9.76 -36.45 7.32
C LEU A 8 10.31 -35.26 8.12
N LEU A 9 11.19 -34.46 7.49
CA LEU A 9 11.59 -33.15 8.01
C LEU A 9 10.39 -32.21 7.94
N ILE A 10 9.59 -32.19 9.01
CA ILE A 10 8.61 -31.14 9.23
C ILE A 10 9.39 -29.86 9.51
N PHE A 11 9.45 -28.96 8.52
CA PHE A 11 9.97 -27.60 8.70
C PHE A 11 9.04 -26.81 9.65
N ILE A 12 9.25 -26.94 10.95
CA ILE A 12 8.66 -26.06 11.96
C ILE A 12 9.60 -24.85 12.11
N ALA A 13 9.44 -23.84 11.25
CA ALA A 13 10.16 -22.58 11.38
C ALA A 13 9.29 -21.39 10.93
N TRP A 14 8.08 -21.28 11.50
CA TRP A 14 7.15 -20.16 11.21
C TRP A 14 6.77 -19.33 12.44
N THR A 15 7.23 -19.67 13.65
CA THR A 15 6.61 -19.14 14.88
C THR A 15 7.27 -17.88 15.45
N ALA A 16 8.58 -17.65 15.27
CA ALA A 16 9.25 -16.56 16.00
C ALA A 16 8.94 -15.14 15.45
N ALA A 17 8.63 -15.01 14.16
CA ALA A 17 8.52 -13.71 13.50
C ALA A 17 7.16 -13.00 13.68
N ALA A 18 6.07 -13.76 13.77
CA ALA A 18 4.71 -13.22 13.93
C ALA A 18 4.47 -12.58 15.31
N GLN A 19 5.26 -13.00 16.32
CA GLN A 19 4.94 -12.84 17.73
C GLN A 19 5.49 -11.58 18.39
N ILE A 20 6.27 -10.77 17.66
CA ILE A 20 6.98 -9.61 18.23
C ILE A 20 6.00 -8.56 18.80
N ARG A 21 4.83 -8.39 18.18
CA ARG A 21 3.74 -7.55 18.70
C ARG A 21 2.77 -8.29 19.59
N ASN A 22 2.37 -9.49 19.18
CA ASN A 22 1.37 -10.29 19.88
C ASN A 22 1.60 -11.78 19.58
N PRO A 23 1.85 -12.62 20.60
CA PRO A 23 2.08 -14.06 20.43
C PRO A 23 0.95 -14.83 19.72
N ALA A 24 -0.27 -14.30 19.76
CA ALA A 24 -1.44 -14.90 19.10
C ALA A 24 -1.52 -14.60 17.59
N ASN A 25 -0.67 -13.73 17.06
CA ASN A 25 -0.68 -13.40 15.64
C ASN A 25 -0.28 -14.61 14.79
N LYS A 26 -1.05 -14.80 13.72
CA LYS A 26 -0.74 -15.70 12.60
C LYS A 26 -0.05 -14.96 11.46
N ALA A 27 -0.32 -13.67 11.28
CA ALA A 27 0.37 -12.85 10.29
C ALA A 27 1.73 -12.37 10.82
N ILE A 28 2.60 -11.97 9.89
CA ILE A 28 3.90 -11.39 10.19
C ILE A 28 3.92 -9.96 9.66
N TYR A 29 4.21 -9.00 10.54
CA TYR A 29 4.42 -7.60 10.15
C TYR A 29 5.83 -7.42 9.61
N LEU A 30 5.97 -6.83 8.43
CA LEU A 30 7.27 -6.63 7.78
C LEU A 30 8.17 -5.70 8.59
N GLU A 31 7.61 -4.69 9.25
CA GLU A 31 8.37 -3.74 10.07
C GLU A 31 8.92 -4.33 11.38
N ASP A 32 8.48 -5.53 11.77
CA ASP A 32 8.94 -6.19 13.00
C ASP A 32 10.10 -7.17 12.76
N ILE A 33 10.42 -7.47 11.49
CA ILE A 33 11.38 -8.53 11.14
C ILE A 33 12.63 -7.98 10.44
N SER A 34 13.74 -8.71 10.54
CA SER A 34 14.94 -8.37 9.78
C SER A 34 14.72 -8.56 8.28
N TRP A 35 15.48 -7.83 7.46
CA TRP A 35 15.44 -7.99 6.00
C TRP A 35 15.80 -9.43 5.56
N THR A 36 16.67 -10.12 6.31
CA THR A 36 17.02 -11.52 6.03
C THR A 36 15.81 -12.43 6.19
N LYS A 37 14.99 -12.19 7.23
CA LYS A 37 13.74 -12.93 7.42
C LYS A 37 12.68 -12.54 6.39
N ALA A 38 12.57 -11.26 6.06
CA ALA A 38 11.67 -10.79 5.01
C ALA A 38 11.98 -11.47 3.66
N ARG A 39 13.26 -11.58 3.30
CA ARG A 39 13.71 -12.29 2.08
C ARG A 39 13.26 -13.75 2.04
N GLU A 40 13.25 -14.45 3.18
CA GLU A 40 12.75 -15.84 3.25
C GLU A 40 11.24 -15.94 3.01
N LEU A 41 10.48 -14.95 3.48
CA LEU A 41 9.02 -14.97 3.50
C LEU A 41 8.39 -14.37 2.24
N LEU A 42 9.06 -13.42 1.59
CA LEU A 42 8.62 -12.77 0.36
C LEU A 42 8.76 -13.73 -0.84
N THR A 43 7.98 -14.80 -0.85
CA THR A 43 7.96 -15.81 -1.91
C THR A 43 6.91 -15.46 -2.98
N PRO A 44 6.96 -16.09 -4.18
CA PRO A 44 5.91 -15.92 -5.20
C PRO A 44 4.48 -16.25 -4.75
N ASN A 45 4.33 -17.09 -3.73
CA ASN A 45 3.04 -17.49 -3.19
C ASN A 45 2.58 -16.64 -2.01
N ALA A 46 3.43 -15.75 -1.49
CA ALA A 46 3.06 -14.88 -0.38
C ALA A 46 1.96 -13.90 -0.81
N VAL A 47 1.00 -13.69 0.08
CA VAL A 47 0.03 -12.61 0.00
C VAL A 47 0.49 -11.50 0.93
N VAL A 48 0.67 -10.30 0.38
CA VAL A 48 1.03 -9.11 1.15
C VAL A 48 -0.19 -8.23 1.31
N VAL A 49 -0.58 -8.01 2.56
CA VAL A 49 -1.64 -7.08 2.95
C VAL A 49 -1.01 -5.72 3.28
N ILE A 50 -1.53 -4.65 2.70
CA ILE A 50 -1.05 -3.28 2.93
C ILE A 50 -2.21 -2.45 3.48
N PRO A 51 -2.19 -2.06 4.75
CA PRO A 51 -3.21 -1.16 5.28
C PRO A 51 -3.06 0.24 4.69
N LEU A 52 -4.16 0.86 4.29
CA LEU A 52 -4.22 2.22 3.75
C LEU A 52 -5.27 3.03 4.51
N GLY A 53 -4.81 4.00 5.29
CA GLY A 53 -5.68 4.90 6.03
C GLY A 53 -5.00 6.23 6.26
N ALA A 54 -5.72 7.34 6.08
CA ALA A 54 -5.18 8.68 6.26
C ALA A 54 -4.61 8.88 7.68
N GLY A 55 -3.34 9.30 7.74
CA GLY A 55 -2.71 9.74 8.99
C GLY A 55 -3.29 11.07 9.50
N SER A 56 -3.83 11.90 8.60
CA SER A 56 -4.44 13.17 8.96
C SER A 56 -5.50 13.60 7.93
N LYS A 57 -6.78 13.37 8.25
CA LYS A 57 -7.98 13.71 7.47
C LYS A 57 -9.11 14.07 8.43
N GLU A 58 -9.84 15.13 8.12
CA GLU A 58 -11.04 15.53 8.86
C GLU A 58 -12.02 14.36 9.06
N HIS A 59 -12.65 14.33 10.25
CA HIS A 59 -13.67 13.37 10.68
C HIS A 59 -14.63 13.99 11.70
N GLY A 60 -15.11 15.20 11.42
CA GLY A 60 -15.93 15.98 12.35
C GLY A 60 -15.16 16.47 13.57
N PRO A 61 -15.85 17.19 14.48
CA PRO A 61 -15.24 17.80 15.66
C PRO A 61 -14.97 16.82 16.81
N HIS A 62 -15.52 15.60 16.76
CA HIS A 62 -15.46 14.62 17.84
C HIS A 62 -14.38 13.54 17.65
N LEU A 63 -13.85 13.38 16.44
CA LEU A 63 -12.83 12.36 16.12
C LEU A 63 -11.47 12.98 15.82
N PRO A 64 -10.37 12.22 16.05
CA PRO A 64 -9.04 12.68 15.67
C PRO A 64 -8.83 12.65 14.15
N LEU A 65 -7.92 13.48 13.65
CA LEU A 65 -7.53 13.48 12.23
C LEU A 65 -6.98 12.12 11.75
N ALA A 66 -6.45 11.31 12.67
CA ALA A 66 -5.90 9.99 12.37
C ALA A 66 -6.93 8.85 12.38
N THR A 67 -8.24 9.14 12.31
CA THR A 67 -9.32 8.12 12.40
C THR A 67 -9.12 6.99 11.39
N ASP A 68 -8.89 7.29 10.12
CA ASP A 68 -8.64 6.26 9.09
C ASP A 68 -7.42 5.40 9.41
N TYR A 69 -6.33 6.02 9.85
CA TYR A 69 -5.10 5.31 10.24
C TYR A 69 -5.35 4.34 11.39
N GLN A 70 -6.08 4.79 12.44
CA GLN A 70 -6.42 3.94 13.57
C GLN A 70 -7.33 2.78 13.14
N GLN A 71 -8.29 3.02 12.25
CA GLN A 71 -9.15 1.98 11.68
C GLN A 71 -8.32 0.97 10.86
N ALA A 72 -7.43 1.42 9.98
CA ALA A 72 -6.54 0.56 9.20
C ALA A 72 -5.68 -0.33 10.10
N GLU A 73 -5.12 0.24 11.18
CA GLU A 73 -4.36 -0.52 12.16
C GLU A 73 -5.23 -1.55 12.90
N GLY A 74 -6.44 -1.17 13.30
CA GLY A 74 -7.40 -2.06 13.96
C GLY A 74 -7.78 -3.25 13.07
N TYR A 75 -8.06 -3.02 11.80
CA TYR A 75 -8.34 -4.10 10.85
C TYR A 75 -7.11 -4.98 10.57
N ALA A 76 -5.92 -4.39 10.49
CA ALA A 76 -4.68 -5.16 10.37
C ALA A 76 -4.49 -6.11 11.57
N LYS A 77 -4.79 -5.66 12.80
CA LYS A 77 -4.77 -6.50 14.01
C LYS A 77 -5.76 -7.65 13.93
N GLU A 78 -6.99 -7.40 13.49
CA GLU A 78 -8.02 -8.45 13.31
C GLU A 78 -7.62 -9.50 12.26
N ILE A 79 -7.03 -9.06 11.14
CA ILE A 79 -6.48 -9.94 10.11
C ILE A 79 -5.31 -10.76 10.68
N ALA A 80 -4.41 -10.10 11.44
CA ALA A 80 -3.21 -10.72 11.97
C ALA A 80 -3.52 -11.90 12.90
N LEU A 81 -4.60 -11.84 13.67
CA LEU A 81 -5.02 -12.94 14.55
C LEU A 81 -5.55 -14.17 13.77
N GLN A 82 -5.97 -13.98 12.52
CA GLN A 82 -6.79 -14.96 11.80
C GLN A 82 -6.15 -15.53 10.55
N ARG A 83 -5.19 -14.82 9.92
CA ARG A 83 -4.59 -15.22 8.64
C ARG A 83 -3.08 -15.18 8.65
N ASN A 84 -2.50 -16.14 7.94
CA ASN A 84 -1.06 -16.27 7.76
C ASN A 84 -0.63 -15.51 6.50
N VAL A 85 -0.45 -14.21 6.64
CA VAL A 85 -0.10 -13.28 5.57
C VAL A 85 1.05 -12.38 6.03
N LEU A 86 1.68 -11.68 5.08
CA LEU A 86 2.60 -10.59 5.40
C LEU A 86 1.80 -9.30 5.47
N ILE A 87 1.98 -8.52 6.54
CA ILE A 87 1.39 -7.18 6.66
C ILE A 87 2.51 -6.16 6.47
N ALA A 88 2.37 -5.29 5.48
CA ALA A 88 3.28 -4.18 5.25
C ALA A 88 2.94 -2.99 6.16
N PRO A 89 3.87 -2.03 6.35
CA PRO A 89 3.57 -0.79 7.05
C PRO A 89 2.37 -0.05 6.47
N ILE A 90 1.62 0.63 7.33
CA ILE A 90 0.46 1.41 6.93
C ILE A 90 0.88 2.55 6.00
N VAL A 91 0.20 2.69 4.87
CA VAL A 91 0.31 3.84 3.98
C VAL A 91 -0.58 4.96 4.53
N SER A 92 0.04 6.01 5.07
CA SER A 92 -0.65 7.08 5.78
C SER A 92 -1.04 8.28 4.91
N TYR A 93 -0.39 8.46 3.75
CA TYR A 93 -0.71 9.52 2.79
C TYR A 93 -1.43 8.94 1.58
N GLY A 94 -2.50 9.61 1.14
CA GLY A 94 -3.37 9.16 0.07
C GLY A 94 -4.16 10.29 -0.56
N PHE A 95 -5.16 9.92 -1.37
CA PHE A 95 -5.98 10.85 -2.13
C PHE A 95 -7.33 11.11 -1.44
N TYR A 96 -7.44 12.26 -0.79
CA TYR A 96 -8.57 12.70 0.04
C TYR A 96 -9.00 14.15 -0.30
N PRO A 97 -9.30 14.46 -1.58
CA PRO A 97 -9.46 15.84 -2.06
C PRO A 97 -10.63 16.60 -1.41
N ALA A 98 -11.66 15.88 -0.93
CA ALA A 98 -12.86 16.47 -0.34
C ALA A 98 -12.61 17.21 0.99
N PHE A 99 -11.47 16.97 1.64
CA PHE A 99 -11.23 17.39 3.02
C PHE A 99 -10.12 18.45 3.16
N LEU A 100 -9.54 18.91 2.04
CA LEU A 100 -8.41 19.86 2.03
C LEU A 100 -8.71 21.26 2.58
N LYS A 101 -10.00 21.60 2.77
CA LYS A 101 -10.42 22.88 3.34
C LYS A 101 -10.55 22.84 4.86
N TYR A 102 -10.36 21.66 5.47
CA TYR A 102 -10.27 21.52 6.93
C TYR A 102 -8.82 21.60 7.39
N PRO A 103 -8.49 22.47 8.37
CA PRO A 103 -7.15 22.56 8.92
C PRO A 103 -6.64 21.21 9.45
N GLY A 104 -5.40 20.86 9.10
CA GLY A 104 -4.77 19.61 9.48
C GLY A 104 -5.01 18.44 8.52
N SER A 105 -6.05 18.49 7.68
CA SER A 105 -6.23 17.50 6.61
C SER A 105 -5.11 17.59 5.58
N THR A 106 -4.57 16.44 5.20
CA THR A 106 -3.54 16.34 4.15
C THR A 106 -3.98 15.35 3.08
N SER A 107 -3.72 15.70 1.83
CA SER A 107 -3.93 14.83 0.68
C SER A 107 -2.79 15.03 -0.30
N ILE A 108 -2.34 13.95 -0.91
CA ILE A 108 -1.49 14.00 -2.11
C ILE A 108 -2.40 13.98 -3.35
N ASN A 109 -1.87 14.37 -4.51
CA ASN A 109 -2.64 14.34 -5.76
C ASN A 109 -2.86 12.89 -6.26
N PHE A 110 -3.74 12.76 -7.25
CA PHE A 110 -4.17 11.46 -7.78
C PHE A 110 -2.99 10.64 -8.32
N GLU A 111 -2.10 11.29 -9.08
CA GLU A 111 -0.95 10.68 -9.73
C GLU A 111 0.05 10.17 -8.70
N THR A 112 0.34 10.98 -7.68
CA THR A 112 1.28 10.64 -6.60
C THR A 112 0.72 9.50 -5.74
N ALA A 113 -0.58 9.51 -5.42
CA ALA A 113 -1.21 8.42 -4.67
C ALA A 113 -1.16 7.09 -5.44
N THR A 114 -1.46 7.14 -6.73
CA THR A 114 -1.36 5.98 -7.63
C THR A 114 0.09 5.48 -7.70
N ALA A 115 1.05 6.37 -7.97
CA ALA A 115 2.47 6.04 -8.07
C ALA A 115 3.04 5.50 -6.77
N THR A 116 2.63 6.04 -5.61
CA THR A 116 3.06 5.58 -4.29
C THR A 116 2.71 4.11 -4.08
N VAL A 117 1.45 3.73 -4.32
CA VAL A 117 1.00 2.33 -4.18
C VAL A 117 1.75 1.43 -5.16
N VAL A 118 1.85 1.85 -6.42
CA VAL A 118 2.58 1.13 -7.46
C VAL A 118 4.03 0.88 -7.05
N GLN A 119 4.74 1.91 -6.56
CA GLN A 119 6.14 1.83 -6.15
C GLN A 119 6.34 0.93 -4.92
N ILE A 120 5.46 1.01 -3.92
CA ILE A 120 5.50 0.12 -2.74
C ILE A 120 5.34 -1.34 -3.16
N VAL A 121 4.31 -1.63 -3.97
CA VAL A 121 4.03 -2.99 -4.44
C VAL A 121 5.18 -3.52 -5.28
N ARG A 122 5.68 -2.73 -6.23
CA ARG A 122 6.84 -3.05 -7.08
C ARG A 122 8.08 -3.39 -6.26
N SER A 123 8.40 -2.57 -5.25
CA SER A 123 9.53 -2.80 -4.35
C SER A 123 9.44 -4.16 -3.65
N LEU A 124 8.26 -4.52 -3.13
CA LEU A 124 8.05 -5.82 -2.48
C LEU A 124 8.02 -6.98 -3.49
N ALA A 125 7.39 -6.79 -4.65
CA ALA A 125 7.29 -7.78 -5.71
C ALA A 125 8.67 -8.13 -6.30
N SER A 126 9.65 -7.24 -6.21
CA SER A 126 11.03 -7.51 -6.65
C SER A 126 11.67 -8.74 -6.00
N TYR A 127 11.19 -9.11 -4.80
CA TYR A 127 11.67 -10.22 -4.00
C TYR A 127 10.88 -11.52 -4.20
N GLY A 128 9.70 -11.47 -4.81
CA GLY A 128 8.92 -12.68 -5.08
C GLY A 128 7.41 -12.49 -5.18
N PRO A 129 6.72 -11.84 -4.22
CA PRO A 129 5.27 -11.83 -4.15
C PRO A 129 4.61 -11.29 -5.41
N ARG A 130 3.46 -11.86 -5.77
CA ARG A 130 2.64 -11.42 -6.90
C ARG A 130 1.19 -11.13 -6.51
N ARG A 131 0.85 -11.26 -5.23
CA ARG A 131 -0.50 -11.07 -4.71
C ARG A 131 -0.48 -10.05 -3.58
N PHE A 132 -1.21 -8.97 -3.79
CA PHE A 132 -1.28 -7.85 -2.88
C PHE A 132 -2.75 -7.50 -2.61
N TYR A 133 -3.03 -7.15 -1.36
CA TYR A 133 -4.36 -6.72 -0.93
C TYR A 133 -4.25 -5.43 -0.13
N ILE A 134 -4.89 -4.35 -0.57
CA ILE A 134 -4.97 -3.12 0.20
C ILE A 134 -6.20 -3.17 1.12
N VAL A 135 -5.99 -3.05 2.42
CA VAL A 135 -7.09 -2.71 3.36
C VAL A 135 -7.33 -1.22 3.23
N ASN A 136 -8.20 -0.87 2.28
CA ASN A 136 -8.53 0.49 1.94
C ASN A 136 -9.68 0.98 2.84
N ILE A 137 -9.44 2.02 3.64
CA ILE A 137 -10.40 2.60 4.61
C ILE A 137 -11.25 3.74 4.00
N GLY A 138 -10.92 4.22 2.81
CA GLY A 138 -11.59 5.38 2.18
C GLY A 138 -12.24 5.08 0.84
N VAL A 139 -13.33 5.78 0.53
CA VAL A 139 -13.93 5.72 -0.83
C VAL A 139 -13.11 6.55 -1.83
N SER A 140 -12.58 7.70 -1.40
CA SER A 140 -11.84 8.63 -2.28
C SER A 140 -10.58 8.02 -2.91
N THR A 141 -9.95 7.05 -2.27
CA THR A 141 -8.75 6.32 -2.75
C THR A 141 -9.07 5.22 -3.76
N THR A 142 -10.34 4.82 -3.92
CA THR A 142 -10.72 3.73 -4.84
C THR A 142 -10.28 3.97 -6.28
N PRO A 143 -10.44 5.17 -6.87
CA PRO A 143 -9.97 5.46 -8.23
C PRO A 143 -8.45 5.36 -8.40
N THR A 144 -7.66 5.81 -7.41
CA THR A 144 -6.19 5.72 -7.48
C THR A 144 -5.72 4.27 -7.36
N LEU A 145 -6.39 3.48 -6.50
CA LEU A 145 -6.13 2.04 -6.36
C LEU A 145 -6.50 1.25 -7.62
N LEU A 146 -7.59 1.62 -8.30
CA LEU A 146 -7.98 1.02 -9.58
C LEU A 146 -6.90 1.25 -10.63
N MET A 147 -6.36 2.47 -10.73
CA MET A 147 -5.29 2.79 -11.66
C MET A 147 -4.00 2.04 -11.31
N ALA A 148 -3.64 1.99 -10.02
CA ALA A 148 -2.48 1.23 -9.56
C ALA A 148 -2.61 -0.26 -9.90
N ALA A 149 -3.79 -0.86 -9.68
CA ALA A 149 -4.06 -2.26 -9.99
C ALA A 149 -3.94 -2.56 -11.49
N LYS A 150 -4.41 -1.66 -12.36
CA LYS A 150 -4.24 -1.78 -13.82
C LYS A 150 -2.76 -1.74 -14.22
N THR A 151 -2.00 -0.76 -13.71
CA THR A 151 -0.56 -0.64 -13.99
C THR A 151 0.21 -1.89 -13.56
N LEU A 152 -0.11 -2.45 -12.39
CA LEU A 152 0.53 -3.64 -11.84
C LEU A 152 0.11 -4.93 -12.56
N ALA A 153 -1.11 -5.00 -13.07
CA ALA A 153 -1.59 -6.15 -13.85
C ALA A 153 -0.77 -6.35 -15.13
N ASP A 154 -0.35 -5.27 -15.80
CA ASP A 154 0.56 -5.32 -16.95
C ASP A 154 1.94 -5.92 -16.59
N GLU A 155 2.28 -5.96 -15.30
CA GLU A 155 3.53 -6.54 -14.78
C GLU A 155 3.33 -7.96 -14.21
N GLY A 156 2.13 -8.52 -14.36
CA GLY A 156 1.77 -9.83 -13.82
C GLY A 156 1.60 -9.84 -12.30
N ILE A 157 1.34 -8.67 -11.70
CA ILE A 157 1.10 -8.50 -10.27
C ILE A 157 -0.40 -8.30 -10.05
N LEU A 158 -0.99 -9.13 -9.19
CA LEU A 158 -2.37 -8.98 -8.74
C LEU A 158 -2.40 -8.02 -7.54
N LEU A 159 -3.02 -6.85 -7.72
CA LEU A 159 -3.40 -5.95 -6.63
C LEU A 159 -4.92 -5.91 -6.53
N TYR A 160 -5.46 -6.28 -5.37
CA TYR A 160 -6.85 -6.07 -5.01
C TYR A 160 -6.97 -5.14 -3.81
N TYR A 161 -8.16 -4.65 -3.52
CA TYR A 161 -8.39 -3.73 -2.41
C TYR A 161 -9.85 -3.79 -1.94
N SER A 162 -10.07 -3.57 -0.64
CA SER A 162 -11.42 -3.50 -0.09
C SER A 162 -12.23 -2.36 -0.70
N ARG A 163 -13.50 -2.63 -0.99
CA ARG A 163 -14.44 -1.61 -1.46
C ARG A 163 -15.71 -1.65 -0.62
N TYR A 164 -15.92 -0.60 0.18
CA TYR A 164 -17.07 -0.46 1.09
C TYR A 164 -18.43 -0.54 0.38
N ASP A 165 -18.48 -0.28 -0.93
CA ASP A 165 -19.69 -0.35 -1.75
C ASP A 165 -20.12 -1.79 -2.10
N ARG A 166 -19.27 -2.80 -1.85
CA ARG A 166 -19.61 -4.21 -2.08
C ARG A 166 -20.62 -4.69 -1.04
N GLN A 167 -21.54 -5.53 -1.51
CA GLN A 167 -22.62 -6.08 -0.71
C GLN A 167 -22.14 -6.80 0.57
N GLY A 168 -20.99 -7.49 0.52
CA GLY A 168 -20.43 -8.18 1.69
C GLY A 168 -20.14 -7.22 2.86
N PHE A 169 -19.49 -6.09 2.59
CA PHE A 169 -19.20 -5.08 3.63
C PHE A 169 -20.47 -4.38 4.11
N VAL A 170 -21.39 -4.04 3.19
CA VAL A 170 -22.70 -3.46 3.55
C VAL A 170 -23.46 -4.40 4.51
N GLN A 171 -23.49 -5.70 4.21
CA GLN A 171 -24.14 -6.70 5.06
C GLN A 171 -23.41 -6.93 6.39
N ALA A 172 -22.08 -6.84 6.40
CA ALA A 172 -21.30 -6.96 7.62
C ALA A 172 -21.58 -5.82 8.61
N GLU A 173 -21.81 -4.60 8.10
CA GLU A 173 -22.04 -3.42 8.91
C GLU A 173 -23.50 -3.17 9.29
N GLN A 174 -24.44 -3.54 8.41
CA GLN A 174 -25.87 -3.25 8.58
C GLN A 174 -26.44 -3.61 9.96
N PRO A 175 -26.11 -4.77 10.58
CA PRO A 175 -26.66 -5.15 11.89
C PRO A 175 -26.28 -4.21 13.04
N PHE A 176 -25.25 -3.38 12.84
CA PHE A 176 -24.70 -2.49 13.88
C PHE A 176 -25.08 -1.03 13.65
N ARG A 177 -25.72 -0.71 12.53
CA ARG A 177 -26.21 0.63 12.23
C ARG A 177 -27.62 0.82 12.79
N THR A 178 -27.85 1.95 13.45
CA THR A 178 -29.20 2.33 13.88
C THR A 178 -30.01 2.92 12.73
N ARG A 179 -29.33 3.55 11.76
CA ARG A 179 -29.95 4.17 10.58
C ARG A 179 -29.34 3.61 9.30
N ALA A 180 -30.15 3.55 8.24
CA ALA A 180 -29.70 3.01 6.96
C ALA A 180 -28.63 3.89 6.29
N TYR A 181 -28.70 5.21 6.46
CA TYR A 181 -27.76 6.14 5.84
C TYR A 181 -26.49 6.28 6.70
N SER A 182 -25.35 6.23 6.01
CA SER A 182 -23.99 6.21 6.54
C SER A 182 -23.09 6.83 5.47
N GLY A 183 -22.00 7.46 5.90
CA GLY A 183 -21.17 8.27 5.03
C GLY A 183 -19.80 8.50 5.64
N HIS A 184 -19.61 9.62 6.32
CA HIS A 184 -18.31 10.05 6.84
C HIS A 184 -18.43 10.55 8.27
N ALA A 185 -17.43 10.22 9.10
CA ALA A 185 -17.40 10.49 10.52
C ALA A 185 -18.69 10.03 11.22
N ASP A 186 -19.28 8.95 10.71
CA ASP A 186 -20.64 8.56 11.03
C ASP A 186 -20.71 7.64 12.26
N GLU A 187 -21.87 6.99 12.44
CA GLU A 187 -22.13 6.09 13.54
C GLU A 187 -21.05 5.00 13.69
N LEU A 188 -20.61 4.37 12.60
CA LEU A 188 -19.67 3.25 12.67
C LEU A 188 -18.23 3.71 12.76
N GLU A 189 -17.81 4.73 12.01
CA GLU A 189 -16.44 5.27 12.17
C GLU A 189 -16.21 5.77 13.61
N SER A 190 -17.21 6.45 14.17
CA SER A 190 -17.17 6.91 15.56
C SER A 190 -17.17 5.75 16.55
N SER A 191 -17.99 4.72 16.30
CA SER A 191 -18.04 3.52 17.13
C SER A 191 -16.70 2.76 17.10
N ASN A 192 -16.07 2.67 15.94
CA ASN A 192 -14.76 2.04 15.74
C ASN A 192 -13.70 2.76 16.59
N LEU A 193 -13.67 4.09 16.58
CA LEU A 193 -12.72 4.84 17.38
C LEU A 193 -13.02 4.78 18.89
N LEU A 194 -14.28 4.73 19.31
CA LEU A 194 -14.63 4.43 20.71
C LEU A 194 -14.13 3.05 21.18
N ASN A 195 -14.02 2.09 20.27
CA ASN A 195 -13.44 0.79 20.55
C ASN A 195 -11.90 0.82 20.59
N LEU A 196 -11.27 1.49 19.63
CA LEU A 196 -9.82 1.48 19.44
C LEU A 196 -9.08 2.47 20.33
N ARG A 197 -9.53 3.72 20.37
CA ARG A 197 -8.89 4.88 21.01
C ARG A 197 -9.95 5.81 21.63
N PRO A 198 -10.73 5.33 22.62
CA PRO A 198 -11.76 6.16 23.26
C PRO A 198 -11.17 7.42 23.91
N ASP A 199 -9.88 7.41 24.26
CA ASP A 199 -9.13 8.54 24.79
C ASP A 199 -9.00 9.72 23.80
N LEU A 200 -9.21 9.48 22.51
CA LEU A 200 -9.15 10.50 21.46
C LEU A 200 -10.53 10.97 20.97
N VAL A 201 -11.62 10.43 21.52
CA VAL A 201 -12.98 10.70 21.05
C VAL A 201 -13.71 11.61 22.04
N ASP A 202 -14.22 12.73 21.55
CA ASP A 202 -15.05 13.65 22.33
C ASP A 202 -16.52 13.57 21.88
N MET A 203 -17.24 12.58 22.41
CA MET A 203 -18.65 12.36 22.05
C MET A 203 -19.58 13.53 22.40
N SER A 204 -19.16 14.49 23.24
CA SER A 204 -19.95 15.71 23.49
C SER A 204 -20.08 16.59 22.24
N LYS A 205 -19.18 16.42 21.26
CA LYS A 205 -19.19 17.12 19.98
C LYS A 205 -19.81 16.31 18.84
N ALA A 206 -20.17 15.04 19.09
CA ALA A 206 -20.75 14.18 18.07
C ALA A 206 -22.19 14.60 17.78
N VAL A 207 -22.49 14.90 16.53
CA VAL A 207 -23.84 15.28 16.09
C VAL A 207 -24.34 14.37 14.98
N ASN A 208 -25.66 14.36 14.76
CA ASN A 208 -26.26 13.70 13.62
C ASN A 208 -26.42 14.73 12.50
N ASP A 209 -25.65 14.56 11.42
CA ASP A 209 -25.67 15.44 10.26
C ASP A 209 -25.75 14.60 8.98
N SER A 210 -26.94 14.53 8.38
CA SER A 210 -27.16 13.85 7.10
C SER A 210 -27.44 14.83 5.96
N SER A 211 -26.99 16.09 6.07
CA SER A 211 -27.27 17.16 5.11
C SER A 211 -26.73 16.88 3.70
N MET A 212 -25.72 16.00 3.59
CA MET A 212 -25.10 15.55 2.34
C MET A 212 -25.71 14.27 1.76
N LYS A 213 -26.76 13.72 2.37
CA LYS A 213 -27.43 12.50 1.86
C LYS A 213 -27.94 12.69 0.43
N GLY A 214 -27.43 11.84 -0.48
CA GLY A 214 -27.81 11.84 -1.90
C GLY A 214 -27.25 13.02 -2.71
N LYS A 215 -26.34 13.81 -2.14
CA LYS A 215 -25.69 14.93 -2.82
C LYS A 215 -24.26 14.56 -3.19
N SER A 216 -23.82 15.02 -4.37
CA SER A 216 -22.42 15.01 -4.77
C SER A 216 -21.75 16.34 -4.40
N GLY A 217 -20.48 16.31 -4.02
CA GLY A 217 -19.70 17.51 -3.70
C GLY A 217 -18.83 17.31 -2.46
N GLY A 218 -17.96 18.27 -2.18
CA GLY A 218 -17.17 18.29 -0.96
C GLY A 218 -17.98 18.75 0.24
N ILE A 219 -17.62 18.27 1.44
CA ILE A 219 -18.11 18.80 2.71
C ILE A 219 -17.28 20.04 3.04
N THR A 220 -17.30 21.07 2.19
CA THR A 220 -16.38 22.21 2.35
C THR A 220 -16.87 23.13 3.48
N PRO A 221 -16.05 23.38 4.53
CA PRO A 221 -16.40 24.28 5.61
C PRO A 221 -16.36 25.72 5.10
N VAL A 222 -17.48 26.42 5.24
CA VAL A 222 -17.64 27.84 4.92
C VAL A 222 -18.33 28.52 6.09
N MET A 223 -17.78 29.66 6.50
CA MET A 223 -18.43 30.51 7.51
C MET A 223 -19.73 31.08 6.96
N VAL A 224 -20.84 30.84 7.64
CA VAL A 224 -22.15 31.41 7.31
C VAL A 224 -22.49 32.58 8.22
N ALA A 225 -23.52 33.35 7.85
CA ALA A 225 -24.03 34.43 8.68
C ALA A 225 -24.35 33.91 10.09
N GLY A 226 -23.85 34.60 11.13
CA GLY A 226 -23.94 34.16 12.52
C GLY A 226 -22.70 33.44 13.06
N GLY A 227 -21.64 33.28 12.27
CA GLY A 227 -20.34 32.79 12.76
C GLY A 227 -20.20 31.27 12.88
N ASN A 228 -21.19 30.51 12.42
CA ASN A 228 -21.13 29.05 12.36
C ASN A 228 -20.56 28.56 11.02
N LEU A 229 -20.12 27.30 10.97
CA LEU A 229 -19.85 26.61 9.71
C LEU A 229 -21.16 26.10 9.08
N ASN A 230 -21.20 26.08 7.75
CA ASN A 230 -22.29 25.49 6.96
C ASN A 230 -22.41 23.95 7.09
N THR A 231 -21.47 23.31 7.77
CA THR A 231 -21.39 21.85 7.92
C THR A 231 -20.68 21.50 9.22
N SER A 232 -21.07 20.36 9.81
CA SER A 232 -20.34 19.77 10.94
C SER A 232 -19.10 18.99 10.50
N GLY A 233 -18.90 18.76 9.20
CA GLY A 233 -17.92 17.80 8.69
C GLY A 233 -18.43 16.35 8.70
N ILE A 234 -19.44 16.06 9.52
CA ILE A 234 -20.08 14.74 9.62
C ILE A 234 -21.08 14.56 8.48
N ASN A 235 -21.12 13.34 7.96
CA ASN A 235 -22.12 12.88 7.02
C ASN A 235 -22.68 11.53 7.48
N GLY A 236 -23.54 11.56 8.49
CA GLY A 236 -24.16 10.40 9.12
C GLY A 236 -24.63 10.68 10.55
N TYR A 237 -24.78 9.62 11.34
CA TYR A 237 -25.39 9.69 12.68
C TYR A 237 -24.37 9.42 13.80
N ALA A 238 -23.35 10.26 13.92
CA ALA A 238 -22.24 10.08 14.87
C ALA A 238 -22.69 9.95 16.33
N ALA A 239 -23.74 10.69 16.74
CA ALA A 239 -24.24 10.67 18.12
C ALA A 239 -24.83 9.31 18.54
N LEU A 240 -25.10 8.40 17.60
CA LEU A 240 -25.61 7.05 17.88
C LEU A 240 -24.49 6.03 18.12
N ALA A 241 -23.23 6.46 18.04
CA ALA A 241 -22.08 5.60 18.17
C ALA A 241 -21.94 5.00 19.57
N THR A 242 -21.46 3.77 19.64
CA THR A 242 -21.14 3.11 20.91
C THR A 242 -19.90 2.24 20.75
N LYS A 243 -19.15 2.07 21.83
CA LYS A 243 -18.00 1.16 21.87
C LYS A 243 -18.35 -0.26 21.41
N GLU A 244 -19.52 -0.77 21.82
CA GLU A 244 -19.93 -2.14 21.49
C GLU A 244 -20.25 -2.32 20.00
N LYS A 245 -20.84 -1.30 19.35
CA LYS A 245 -21.02 -1.29 17.89
C LYS A 245 -19.67 -1.36 17.18
N GLY A 246 -18.67 -0.62 17.65
CA GLY A 246 -17.33 -0.61 17.06
C GLY A 246 -16.68 -1.98 17.16
N ARG A 247 -16.69 -2.56 18.37
CA ARG A 247 -16.11 -3.89 18.61
C ARG A 247 -16.73 -4.97 17.70
N LYS A 248 -18.07 -5.04 17.65
CA LYS A 248 -18.75 -6.07 16.83
C LYS A 248 -18.68 -5.77 15.33
N GLY A 249 -18.85 -4.50 14.95
CA GLY A 249 -18.82 -4.04 13.57
C GLY A 249 -17.45 -4.26 12.93
N MET A 250 -16.38 -3.86 13.61
CA MET A 250 -15.02 -4.10 13.13
C MET A 250 -14.72 -5.59 12.95
N ALA A 251 -15.12 -6.43 13.91
CA ALA A 251 -14.93 -7.88 13.81
C ALA A 251 -15.73 -8.49 12.63
N ALA A 252 -16.94 -7.99 12.36
CA ALA A 252 -17.74 -8.41 11.21
C ALA A 252 -17.13 -7.95 9.88
N PHE A 253 -16.69 -6.70 9.81
CA PHE A 253 -16.04 -6.13 8.63
C PHE A 253 -14.71 -6.83 8.32
N ALA A 254 -13.90 -7.12 9.35
CA ALA A 254 -12.66 -7.87 9.23
C ALA A 254 -12.87 -9.28 8.67
N LYS A 255 -13.98 -9.95 9.00
CA LYS A 255 -14.32 -11.25 8.38
C LYS A 255 -14.49 -11.14 6.87
N GLU A 256 -15.06 -10.03 6.38
CA GLU A 256 -15.19 -9.79 4.95
C GLU A 256 -13.85 -9.46 4.28
N LEU A 257 -13.03 -8.61 4.91
CA LEU A 257 -11.64 -8.38 4.47
C LEU A 257 -10.87 -9.71 4.31
N ILE A 258 -11.00 -10.58 5.31
CA ILE A 258 -10.36 -11.90 5.33
C ILE A 258 -10.88 -12.79 4.19
N ARG A 259 -12.17 -12.77 3.88
CA ARG A 259 -12.72 -13.52 2.73
C ARG A 259 -12.13 -13.03 1.41
N GLU A 260 -12.01 -11.71 1.23
CA GLU A 260 -11.39 -11.16 0.02
C GLU A 260 -9.90 -11.53 -0.05
N ILE A 261 -9.16 -11.48 1.06
CA ILE A 261 -7.76 -11.93 1.15
C ILE A 261 -7.63 -13.42 0.76
N ASP A 262 -8.51 -14.27 1.28
CA ASP A 262 -8.54 -15.71 0.95
C ASP A 262 -8.81 -15.91 -0.55
N SER A 263 -9.75 -15.15 -1.13
CA SER A 263 -10.00 -15.16 -2.58
C SER A 263 -8.74 -14.78 -3.36
N VAL A 264 -8.10 -13.66 -3.01
CA VAL A 264 -6.88 -13.18 -3.67
C VAL A 264 -5.77 -14.23 -3.65
N SER A 265 -5.63 -14.98 -2.56
CA SER A 265 -4.62 -16.04 -2.43
C SER A 265 -4.73 -17.12 -3.51
N THR A 266 -5.93 -17.33 -4.04
CA THR A 266 -6.24 -18.37 -5.05
C THR A 266 -6.50 -17.81 -6.45
N CYS A 267 -6.68 -16.49 -6.58
CA CYS A 267 -6.92 -15.87 -7.87
C CYS A 267 -5.77 -16.12 -8.86
N THR A 268 -6.14 -16.33 -10.12
CA THR A 268 -5.22 -16.39 -11.25
C THR A 268 -4.48 -15.06 -11.36
N LEU A 269 -3.16 -15.13 -11.50
CA LEU A 269 -2.34 -13.94 -11.70
C LEU A 269 -2.60 -13.35 -13.10
N PRO A 270 -2.60 -12.00 -13.23
CA PRO A 270 -2.66 -11.38 -14.54
C PRO A 270 -1.43 -11.75 -15.37
N LYS A 271 -1.57 -11.71 -16.69
CA LYS A 271 -0.46 -11.98 -17.61
C LYS A 271 0.36 -10.71 -17.80
N ALA A 272 1.64 -10.77 -17.49
CA ALA A 272 2.56 -9.67 -17.77
C ALA A 272 2.66 -9.38 -19.27
N ILE A 273 2.67 -8.10 -19.63
CA ILE A 273 2.97 -7.62 -20.98
C ILE A 273 4.47 -7.74 -21.19
N ASP A 274 4.88 -8.28 -22.33
CA ASP A 274 6.30 -8.30 -22.71
C ASP A 274 6.76 -6.87 -23.05
N ARG A 275 7.73 -6.38 -22.28
CA ARG A 275 8.34 -5.05 -22.39
C ARG A 275 9.83 -5.16 -22.72
N THR A 276 10.28 -6.33 -23.14
CA THR A 276 11.71 -6.59 -23.35
C THR A 276 12.38 -5.58 -24.27
N ALA A 277 11.73 -5.25 -25.39
CA ALA A 277 12.21 -4.28 -26.37
C ALA A 277 12.42 -2.86 -25.81
N LEU A 278 11.67 -2.44 -24.78
CA LEU A 278 11.84 -1.10 -24.18
C LEU A 278 13.21 -0.95 -23.50
N TYR A 279 13.81 -2.07 -23.09
CA TYR A 279 15.04 -2.09 -22.32
C TYR A 279 16.28 -2.37 -23.17
N GLU A 280 16.11 -2.76 -24.43
CA GLU A 280 17.19 -3.17 -25.33
C GLU A 280 18.30 -2.10 -25.44
N SER A 281 17.91 -0.82 -25.52
CA SER A 281 18.86 0.29 -25.64
C SER A 281 19.83 0.41 -24.46
N TYR A 282 19.46 -0.07 -23.28
CA TYR A 282 20.30 -0.04 -22.08
C TYR A 282 21.32 -1.19 -22.01
N ILE A 283 21.10 -2.28 -22.73
CA ILE A 283 21.91 -3.50 -22.63
C ILE A 283 23.29 -3.25 -23.26
N GLY A 284 24.35 -3.62 -22.56
CA GLY A 284 25.71 -3.52 -23.06
C GLY A 284 26.74 -3.23 -21.96
N THR A 285 27.99 -3.12 -22.38
CA THR A 285 29.10 -2.71 -21.50
C THR A 285 29.36 -1.23 -21.69
N TYR A 286 29.43 -0.48 -20.60
CA TYR A 286 29.79 0.93 -20.58
C TYR A 286 31.12 1.08 -19.85
N VAL A 287 32.05 1.86 -20.41
CA VAL A 287 33.43 1.97 -19.89
C VAL A 287 33.79 3.43 -19.68
N ASP A 288 34.44 3.73 -18.55
CA ASP A 288 35.03 5.06 -18.30
C ASP A 288 36.47 5.18 -18.84
N LYS A 289 37.13 6.32 -18.63
CA LYS A 289 38.54 6.52 -19.04
C LYS A 289 39.54 5.67 -18.26
N ALA A 290 39.18 5.18 -17.08
CA ALA A 290 40.02 4.36 -16.22
C ALA A 290 39.85 2.84 -16.48
N GLY A 291 38.91 2.45 -17.37
CA GLY A 291 38.59 1.05 -17.65
C GLY A 291 37.56 0.46 -16.69
N THR A 292 36.89 1.26 -15.87
CA THR A 292 35.79 0.81 -15.01
C THR A 292 34.59 0.45 -15.86
N GLU A 293 34.04 -0.75 -15.68
CA GLU A 293 32.92 -1.27 -16.47
C GLU A 293 31.59 -1.19 -15.70
N LEU A 294 30.55 -0.72 -16.38
CA LEU A 294 29.15 -0.95 -16.04
C LEU A 294 28.57 -1.90 -17.09
N VAL A 295 28.27 -3.13 -16.69
CA VAL A 295 27.67 -4.13 -17.59
C VAL A 295 26.18 -4.23 -17.28
N ILE A 296 25.35 -4.03 -18.31
CA ILE A 296 23.89 -4.11 -18.21
C ILE A 296 23.43 -5.29 -19.05
N SER A 297 22.69 -6.21 -18.44
CA SER A 297 22.06 -7.35 -19.10
C SER A 297 20.57 -7.43 -18.80
N GLN A 298 19.85 -8.33 -19.47
CA GLN A 298 18.39 -8.46 -19.35
C GLN A 298 17.96 -9.91 -19.16
N LYS A 299 16.93 -10.12 -18.34
CA LYS A 299 16.15 -11.37 -18.29
C LYS A 299 14.66 -11.04 -18.19
N GLY A 300 13.92 -11.25 -19.28
CA GLY A 300 12.52 -10.82 -19.39
C GLY A 300 12.38 -9.31 -19.20
N ASN A 301 11.36 -8.87 -18.46
CA ASN A 301 11.11 -7.45 -18.18
C ASN A 301 12.01 -6.85 -17.08
N ARG A 302 13.20 -7.41 -16.84
CA ARG A 302 14.12 -6.96 -15.78
C ARG A 302 15.53 -6.82 -16.32
N LEU A 303 16.15 -5.70 -16.00
CA LEU A 303 17.57 -5.43 -16.24
C LEU A 303 18.42 -5.80 -15.01
N PHE A 304 19.66 -6.20 -15.26
CA PHE A 304 20.67 -6.59 -14.28
C PHE A 304 21.94 -5.79 -14.55
N PHE A 305 22.61 -5.40 -13.48
CA PHE A 305 23.69 -4.41 -13.54
C PHE A 305 24.87 -4.93 -12.73
N LEU A 306 26.05 -4.93 -13.35
CA LEU A 306 27.30 -5.24 -12.71
C LEU A 306 28.20 -4.01 -12.77
N TRP A 307 28.63 -3.51 -11.62
CA TRP A 307 29.61 -2.44 -11.51
C TRP A 307 30.99 -3.04 -11.23
N ASN A 308 31.88 -3.04 -12.21
CA ASN A 308 33.22 -3.65 -12.12
C ASN A 308 33.15 -5.09 -11.55
N LYS A 309 32.28 -5.91 -12.15
CA LYS A 309 31.99 -7.31 -11.74
C LYS A 309 31.30 -7.47 -10.39
N ILE A 310 30.97 -6.39 -9.68
CA ILE A 310 30.17 -6.42 -8.46
C ILE A 310 28.70 -6.31 -8.85
N ASP A 311 27.90 -7.26 -8.39
CA ASP A 311 26.47 -7.24 -8.60
C ASP A 311 25.81 -6.10 -7.82
N THR A 312 25.18 -5.18 -8.56
CA THR A 312 24.41 -4.05 -8.00
C THR A 312 22.91 -4.21 -8.24
N SER A 313 22.45 -5.39 -8.67
CA SER A 313 21.06 -5.70 -9.06
C SER A 313 20.00 -5.58 -7.97
N ASN A 314 20.38 -5.27 -6.72
CA ASN A 314 19.47 -5.11 -5.59
C ASN A 314 18.44 -3.97 -5.74
N PHE A 315 18.55 -3.09 -6.74
CA PHE A 315 17.69 -1.90 -6.84
C PHE A 315 17.18 -1.57 -8.24
N PHE A 316 17.46 -2.41 -9.23
CA PHE A 316 17.10 -2.07 -10.61
C PHE A 316 15.74 -2.59 -11.01
N HIS A 317 14.81 -1.65 -11.09
CA HIS A 317 13.67 -1.76 -11.97
C HIS A 317 13.55 -0.44 -12.71
N LEU A 318 13.92 -0.45 -13.99
CA LEU A 318 13.49 0.60 -14.90
C LEU A 318 11.98 0.42 -15.10
N TYR A 319 11.22 0.95 -14.16
CA TYR A 319 9.81 1.19 -14.41
C TYR A 319 9.71 2.37 -15.37
N GLN A 320 8.73 2.33 -16.26
CA GLN A 320 8.49 3.35 -17.28
C GLN A 320 8.46 4.78 -16.73
N ASP A 321 8.19 4.92 -15.44
CA ASP A 321 7.92 6.17 -14.74
C ASP A 321 9.18 6.81 -14.10
N ALA A 322 10.35 6.15 -14.16
CA ALA A 322 11.63 6.68 -13.68
C ALA A 322 12.77 6.30 -14.66
N PRO A 323 12.76 6.83 -15.89
CA PRO A 323 13.43 6.15 -17.00
C PRO A 323 14.95 6.15 -16.92
N ASP A 324 15.60 7.13 -16.30
CA ASP A 324 17.04 7.32 -16.55
C ASP A 324 17.90 7.58 -15.31
N TYR A 325 17.36 7.64 -14.10
CA TYR A 325 18.14 7.90 -12.88
C TYR A 325 18.13 6.72 -11.90
N PHE A 326 19.33 6.36 -11.43
CA PHE A 326 19.59 5.32 -10.45
C PHE A 326 20.42 5.88 -9.30
N SER A 327 20.11 5.41 -8.09
CA SER A 327 20.88 5.69 -6.89
C SER A 327 20.96 4.45 -6.01
N SER A 328 22.14 4.21 -5.45
CA SER A 328 22.42 3.25 -4.40
C SER A 328 23.47 3.84 -3.45
N MET A 329 23.78 3.13 -2.36
CA MET A 329 24.81 3.57 -1.43
C MET A 329 26.15 3.71 -2.15
N ASN A 330 26.57 4.96 -2.38
CA ASN A 330 27.78 5.37 -3.08
C ASN A 330 27.79 5.23 -4.61
N LEU A 331 26.71 4.84 -5.31
CA LEU A 331 26.67 4.83 -6.77
C LEU A 331 25.39 5.47 -7.29
N ASN A 332 25.52 6.55 -8.06
CA ASN A 332 24.44 7.12 -8.85
C ASN A 332 24.72 6.92 -10.34
N VAL A 333 23.72 6.60 -11.14
CA VAL A 333 23.83 6.47 -12.60
C VAL A 333 22.69 7.23 -13.25
N LEU A 334 23.01 8.17 -14.14
CA LEU A 334 22.05 8.90 -14.96
C LEU A 334 22.31 8.55 -16.43
N PHE A 335 21.42 7.76 -17.02
CA PHE A 335 21.45 7.42 -18.44
C PHE A 335 21.08 8.64 -19.28
N VAL A 336 21.78 8.83 -20.40
CA VAL A 336 21.48 9.93 -21.32
C VAL A 336 21.13 9.35 -22.67
N ARG A 337 19.94 9.71 -23.14
CA ARG A 337 19.45 9.35 -24.48
C ARG A 337 19.96 10.35 -25.50
N ASN A 338 20.34 9.85 -26.68
CA ASN A 338 20.60 10.69 -27.85
C ASN A 338 19.28 11.11 -28.52
N ASP A 339 19.35 11.90 -29.59
CA ASP A 339 18.18 12.38 -30.34
C ASP A 339 17.34 11.25 -30.97
N LEU A 340 17.92 10.04 -31.09
CA LEU A 340 17.24 8.83 -31.56
C LEU A 340 16.64 8.01 -30.39
N GLY A 341 16.68 8.53 -29.16
CA GLY A 341 16.18 7.86 -27.95
C GLY A 341 17.09 6.75 -27.41
N GLN A 342 18.27 6.54 -27.99
CA GLN A 342 19.20 5.46 -27.63
C GLN A 342 20.09 5.85 -26.46
N VAL A 343 20.32 4.92 -25.53
CA VAL A 343 21.20 5.11 -24.38
C VAL A 343 22.64 4.73 -24.73
N THR A 344 23.45 5.72 -25.08
CA THR A 344 24.87 5.51 -25.48
C THR A 344 25.88 5.92 -24.42
N LYS A 345 25.45 6.66 -23.40
CA LYS A 345 26.31 7.12 -22.30
C LYS A 345 25.52 7.21 -21.00
N ALA A 346 26.24 7.11 -19.88
CA ALA A 346 25.68 7.39 -18.56
C ALA A 346 26.65 8.24 -17.74
N TRP A 347 26.10 9.21 -17.02
CA TRP A 347 26.83 9.92 -15.97
C TRP A 347 26.79 9.08 -14.70
N CYS A 348 27.94 8.87 -14.09
CA CYS A 348 28.07 8.07 -12.87
C CYS A 348 28.68 8.92 -11.76
N GLN A 349 28.21 8.70 -10.52
CA GLN A 349 28.86 9.21 -9.33
C GLN A 349 29.17 8.05 -8.40
N PHE A 350 30.45 7.80 -8.12
CA PHE A 350 30.89 6.77 -7.18
C PHE A 350 31.71 7.36 -6.03
N ARG A 351 31.25 7.20 -4.78
CA ARG A 351 31.92 7.73 -3.56
C ARG A 351 32.36 9.22 -3.67
N GLY A 352 31.50 10.05 -4.27
CA GLY A 352 31.74 11.49 -4.47
C GLY A 352 32.49 11.86 -5.75
N ALA A 353 33.18 10.92 -6.40
CA ALA A 353 33.77 11.14 -7.72
C ALA A 353 32.72 11.04 -8.81
N SER A 354 32.73 11.97 -9.78
CA SER A 354 31.79 11.99 -10.92
C SER A 354 32.53 11.75 -12.22
N PHE A 355 31.98 10.90 -13.09
CA PHE A 355 32.62 10.51 -14.35
C PHE A 355 31.57 10.01 -15.35
N TRP A 356 31.99 9.85 -16.60
CA TRP A 356 31.14 9.34 -17.67
C TRP A 356 31.58 7.93 -18.04
N VAL A 357 30.60 7.06 -18.26
CA VAL A 357 30.79 5.78 -18.95
C VAL A 357 30.12 5.86 -20.31
N THR A 358 30.80 5.36 -21.34
CA THR A 358 30.27 5.31 -22.71
C THR A 358 30.09 3.87 -23.12
N LYS A 359 28.97 3.57 -23.79
CA LYS A 359 28.69 2.23 -24.31
C LYS A 359 29.80 1.83 -25.28
N SER A 360 30.44 0.69 -25.02
CA SER A 360 31.36 0.07 -25.95
C SER A 360 30.58 -0.31 -27.21
N ASN A 361 31.19 -0.06 -28.38
CA ASN A 361 30.64 -0.48 -29.66
C ASN A 361 30.59 -2.00 -29.80
#